data_AF-A0AAP8N5E6-F1
#
_entry.id   AF-A0AAP8N5E6-F1
#
_cell.length_a   1.000
_cell.length_b   1.000
_cell.length_c   1.000
_cell.angle_alpha   90.00
_cell.angle_beta   90.00
_cell.angle_gamma   90.00
#
_symmetry.space_group_name_H-M   'P 1'
#
loop_
_entity.id
_entity.type
_entity.pdbx_description
1 polymer ?
#
loop_
_entity_poly.entity_id
_entity_poly.type
_entity_poly.pdbx_seq_one_letter_code
_entity_poly.pdbx_strand_id
1 'polypeptide(L)' 'LQKQGGYIPGIRPGKSTQGYIIKVLYRLTFVGSIFLAFIALLPIAFGKIANLPPSAQIGGTSLLIVVGVALETMKQLE' A
#
# COMPACT_ATOMS: atom_id res chain seq x y z
N LEU A 1 3.16 -2.15 22.33
CA LEU A 1 2.69 -3.41 22.95
C LEU A 1 3.26 -3.60 24.35
N GLN A 2 4.53 -3.97 24.55
CA GLN A 2 5.06 -4.25 25.90
C GLN A 2 5.06 -3.03 26.85
N LYS A 3 5.30 -1.81 26.36
CA LYS A 3 5.22 -0.56 27.15
C LYS A 3 3.78 -0.11 27.49
N GLN A 4 2.76 -0.70 26.87
CA GLN A 4 1.34 -0.41 27.08
C GLN A 4 0.58 -1.64 27.62
N GLY A 5 1.30 -2.64 28.17
CA GLY A 5 0.70 -3.86 28.74
C GLY A 5 0.16 -4.89 27.74
N GLY A 6 0.24 -4.62 26.43
CA GLY A 6 -0.26 -5.53 25.39
C GLY A 6 0.73 -6.62 24.99
N TYR A 7 0.23 -7.83 24.72
CA TYR A 7 0.99 -8.97 24.18
C TYR A 7 0.19 -9.72 23.13
N ILE A 8 0.88 -10.43 22.23
CA ILE A 8 0.23 -11.32 21.26
C ILE A 8 -0.01 -12.67 21.95
N PRO A 9 -1.26 -13.16 22.03
CA PRO A 9 -1.57 -14.45 22.62
C PRO A 9 -0.72 -15.57 21.98
N GLY A 10 -0.11 -16.42 22.81
CA GLY A 10 0.73 -17.53 22.35
C GLY A 10 2.19 -17.18 22.02
N ILE A 11 2.61 -15.91 22.10
CA ILE A 11 4.02 -15.50 21.86
C ILE A 11 4.58 -14.72 23.03
N ARG A 12 5.74 -15.13 23.52
CA ARG A 12 6.43 -14.46 24.65
C ARG A 12 6.71 -12.98 24.30
N PRO A 13 6.28 -12.02 25.15
CA PRO A 13 6.51 -10.60 24.92
C PRO A 13 8.00 -10.26 24.76
N GLY A 14 8.32 -9.33 23.86
CA GLY A 14 9.68 -8.87 23.59
C GLY A 14 10.21 -9.34 22.24
N LYS A 15 11.42 -9.92 22.21
CA LYS A 15 12.10 -10.33 20.96
C LYS A 15 11.28 -11.31 20.12
N SER A 16 10.56 -12.25 20.76
CA SER A 16 9.75 -13.23 20.05
C SER A 16 8.52 -12.59 19.37
N THR A 17 7.88 -11.60 20.01
CA THR A 17 6.80 -10.81 19.38
C THR A 17 7.32 -10.02 18.19
N GLN A 18 8.48 -9.38 18.32
CA GLN A 18 9.09 -8.62 17.22
C GLN A 18 9.39 -9.53 16.02
N GLY A 19 10.01 -10.70 16.26
CA GLY A 19 10.31 -11.66 15.19
C GLY A 19 9.05 -12.15 14.47
N TYR A 20 7.96 -12.39 15.22
CA TYR A 20 6.67 -12.75 14.64
C TYR A 20 6.07 -11.63 13.78
N ILE A 21 5.99 -10.41 14.31
CA ILE A 21 5.44 -9.26 13.57
C ILE A 21 6.25 -9.03 12.30
N ILE A 22 7.59 -9.03 12.37
CA ILE A 22 8.46 -8.84 11.21
C ILE A 22 8.17 -9.92 10.14
N LYS A 23 8.03 -11.19 10.53
CA LYS A 23 7.75 -12.28 9.59
C LYS A 23 6.41 -12.10 8.87
N VAL A 24 5.38 -11.66 9.59
CA VAL A 24 4.05 -11.38 9.02
C VAL A 24 4.12 -10.14 8.12
N LEU A 25 4.79 -9.08 8.57
CA LEU A 25 4.96 -7.83 7.83
C LEU A 25 5.64 -8.10 6.48
N TYR A 26 6.73 -8.87 6.45
CA TYR A 26 7.42 -9.21 5.20
C TYR A 26 6.51 -9.92 4.20
N ARG A 27 5.69 -10.87 4.65
CA ARG A 27 4.75 -11.58 3.76
C ARG A 27 3.69 -10.65 3.20
N LEU A 28 3.15 -9.76 4.03
CA LEU A 28 2.12 -8.82 3.61
C LEU A 28 2.68 -7.74 2.67
N THR A 29 3.82 -7.15 3.03
CA THR A 29 4.49 -6.12 2.23
C THR A 29 4.97 -6.66 0.89
N PHE A 30 5.38 -7.93 0.80
CA PHE A 30 5.78 -8.54 -0.47
C PHE A 30 4.63 -8.59 -1.49
N VAL A 31 3.41 -8.93 -1.04
CA VAL A 31 2.23 -8.90 -1.91
C VAL A 31 1.85 -7.46 -2.26
N GLY A 32 1.87 -6.56 -1.28
CA GLY A 32 1.54 -5.15 -1.48
C GLY A 32 2.51 -4.42 -2.42
N SER A 33 3.81 -4.73 -2.37
CA SER A 33 4.82 -4.10 -3.23
C SER A 33 4.68 -4.52 -4.69
N ILE A 34 4.37 -5.79 -4.96
CA ILE A 34 4.09 -6.28 -6.31
C ILE A 34 2.85 -5.59 -6.89
N PHE A 35 1.79 -5.46 -6.09
CA PHE A 35 0.58 -4.76 -6.51
C PHE A 35 0.83 -3.29 -6.84
N LEU A 36 1.56 -2.57 -5.97
CA LEU A 36 1.92 -1.17 -6.21
C LEU A 36 2.82 -0.99 -7.44
N ALA A 37 3.79 -1.89 -7.63
CA ALA A 37 4.66 -1.87 -8.82
C ALA A 37 3.84 -2.06 -10.10
N PHE A 38 2.84 -2.96 -10.09
CA PHE A 38 1.98 -3.20 -11.23
C PHE A 38 1.11 -1.98 -11.58
N ILE A 39 0.45 -1.37 -10.58
CA ILE A 39 -0.36 -0.16 -10.79
C ILE A 39 0.49 1.01 -11.29
N ALA A 40 1.72 1.17 -10.81
CA ALA A 40 2.61 2.24 -11.26
C ALA A 40 3.03 2.09 -12.74
N LEU A 41 3.17 0.84 -13.23
CA LEU A 41 3.54 0.55 -14.62
C LEU A 41 2.37 0.69 -15.61
N LEU A 42 1.16 0.37 -15.16
CA LEU A 42 -0.07 0.40 -15.97
C LEU A 42 -0.27 1.70 -16.78
N PRO A 43 -0.19 2.92 -16.20
CA PRO A 43 -0.40 4.16 -16.95
C PRO A 43 0.70 4.45 -17.98
N ILE A 44 1.94 4.04 -17.70
CA ILE A 44 3.08 4.21 -18.63
C ILE A 44 2.90 3.30 -19.85
N ALA A 45 2.43 2.07 -19.64
CA ALA A 45 2.12 1.13 -20.72
C ALA A 45 0.93 1.60 -21.57
N PHE A 46 -0.16 2.04 -20.92
CA PHE A 46 -1.34 2.55 -21.63
C PHE A 46 -1.06 3.83 -22.42
N GLY A 47 -0.27 4.76 -21.87
CA GLY A 47 0.13 5.98 -22.57
C GLY A 47 0.92 5.73 -23.86
N LYS A 48 1.70 4.64 -23.92
CA LYS A 48 2.45 4.24 -25.13
C LYS A 48 1.58 3.55 -26.18
N ILE A 49 0.59 2.74 -25.78
CA ILE A 49 -0.26 1.97 -26.70
C ILE A 49 -1.35 2.86 -27.32
N ALA A 50 -1.89 3.80 -26.56
CA ALA A 50 -3.03 4.62 -27.00
C ALA A 50 -2.65 5.95 -27.68
N ASN A 51 -1.35 6.21 -27.94
CA ASN A 51 -0.84 7.39 -28.66
C ASN A 51 -1.41 8.74 -28.16
N LEU A 52 -1.67 8.86 -26.85
CA LEU A 52 -2.17 10.11 -26.28
C LEU A 52 -1.06 11.16 -26.21
N PRO A 53 -1.37 12.45 -26.43
CA PRO A 53 -0.40 13.53 -26.29
C PRO A 53 0.20 13.52 -24.87
N PRO A 54 1.49 13.85 -24.69
CA PRO A 54 2.16 13.85 -23.37
C PRO A 54 1.45 14.71 -22.32
N SER A 55 0.67 15.70 -22.76
CA SER A 55 -0.16 16.57 -21.91
C SER A 55 -1.39 15.88 -21.31
N ALA A 56 -1.86 14.78 -21.90
CA ALA A 56 -2.97 13.96 -21.41
C ALA A 56 -2.49 12.78 -20.56
N GLN A 57 -1.20 12.69 -20.23
CA GLN A 57 -0.62 11.72 -19.28
C GLN A 57 -0.99 12.05 -17.82
N ILE A 58 -2.27 12.35 -17.58
CA ILE A 58 -2.94 12.33 -16.28
C ILE A 58 -3.08 10.84 -15.89
N GLY A 59 -1.97 10.14 -15.70
CA GLY A 59 -1.96 8.68 -15.79
C GLY A 59 -1.84 7.97 -14.45
N GLY A 60 -0.73 8.20 -13.74
CA GLY A 60 -0.34 7.32 -12.64
C GLY A 60 -0.52 7.93 -11.27
N THR A 61 0.28 8.93 -10.97
CA THR A 61 0.35 9.52 -9.63
C THR A 61 -0.92 10.30 -9.30
N SER A 62 -1.47 11.04 -10.26
CA SER A 62 -2.75 11.74 -10.09
C SER A 62 -3.90 10.77 -9.81
N LEU A 63 -3.97 9.64 -10.52
CA LEU A 63 -5.00 8.62 -10.31
C LEU A 63 -4.88 7.95 -8.93
N LEU A 64 -3.65 7.58 -8.52
CA LEU A 64 -3.39 7.02 -7.19
C LEU A 64 -3.79 7.99 -6.07
N ILE A 65 -3.46 9.27 -6.21
CA ILE A 65 -3.81 10.31 -5.24
C ILE A 65 -5.32 10.53 -5.21
N VAL A 66 -5.99 10.62 -6.37
CA VAL A 66 -7.45 10.84 -6.44
C VAL A 66 -8.21 9.70 -5.77
N VAL A 67 -7.86 8.45 -6.04
CA VAL A 67 -8.52 7.31 -5.39
C VAL A 67 -8.22 7.27 -3.89
N GLY A 68 -6.98 7.55 -3.48
CA GLY A 68 -6.60 7.62 -2.06
C GLY A 68 -7.37 8.69 -1.29
N VAL A 69 -7.40 9.91 -1.81
CA VAL A 69 -8.13 11.04 -1.20
C VAL A 69 -9.63 10.83 -1.24
N ALA A 70 -10.19 10.25 -2.32
CA ALA A 70 -11.61 9.95 -2.38
C ALA A 70 -12.03 8.94 -1.31
N LEU A 71 -11.25 7.86 -1.11
CA LEU A 71 -11.50 6.87 -0.06
C LEU A 71 -11.34 7.46 1.35
N GLU A 72 -10.31 8.27 1.56
CA GLU A 72 -10.10 8.96 2.84
C GLU A 72 -11.23 9.94 3.15
N THR A 73 -11.67 10.71 2.16
CA THR A 73 -12.80 11.64 2.27
C THR A 73 -14.10 10.90 2.60
N MET A 74 -14.39 9.79 1.91
CA MET A 74 -15.56 8.95 2.18
C MET A 74 -15.57 8.45 3.63
N LYS A 75 -14.42 8.00 4.14
CA LYS A 75 -14.27 7.46 5.49
C LYS A 75 -14.29 8.52 6.59
N GLN A 76 -14.04 9.78 6.23
CA GLN A 76 -14.04 10.92 7.16
C GLN A 76 -15.43 11.59 7.24
N LEU A 77 -16.27 11.37 6.23
CA LEU A 77 -17.68 11.79 6.20
C LEU A 77 -18.62 10.80 6.88
N GLU A 78 -18.23 9.52 6.98
CA GLU A 78 -18.87 8.49 7.80
C GLU A 78 -18.44 8.59 9.27
#